data_AF-A0A8B6CVL2-F1
#
_entry.id   AF-A0A8B6CVL2-F1
#
_cell.length_a   1.000
_cell.length_b   1.000
_cell.length_c   1.000
_cell.angle_alpha   90.00
_cell.angle_beta   90.00
_cell.angle_gamma   90.00
#
_symmetry.space_group_name_H-M   'P 1'
#
loop_
_entity.id
_entity.type
_entity.pdbx_description
1 polymer ?
#
loop_
_entity_poly.entity_id
_entity_poly.type
_entity_poly.pdbx_seq_one_letter_code
_entity_poly.pdbx_strand_id
1 'polypeptide(L)'
;MARGILEATFTHSKNLAMFVFLYKSLTSLMSWLQSEKVEFHSFMAAFVGGYLVFGRYNKVNEQINLYLLSRILYGLAKLGVQKGYIPKPKHDTFPFFAALVWGVVLWMFEYHKDTLQPSLKSSMTYLYHDSNQWNSFKNFLIYNK
;
A
#
# COMPACT_ATOMS: atom_id res chain seq x y z
N MET A 1 -4.41 20.17 11.97
CA MET A 1 -3.91 19.64 10.68
C MET A 1 -2.42 19.30 10.74
N ALA A 2 -1.53 20.24 11.06
CA ALA A 2 -0.07 20.00 11.11
C ALA A 2 0.36 18.88 12.08
N ARG A 3 -0.22 18.81 13.29
CA ARG A 3 0.10 17.77 14.28
C ARG A 3 -0.20 16.35 13.78
N GLY A 4 -1.34 16.14 13.10
CA GLY A 4 -1.71 14.83 12.56
C GLY A 4 -0.80 14.38 11.40
N ILE A 5 -0.35 15.32 10.57
CA ILE A 5 0.62 15.04 9.49
C ILE A 5 1.97 14.65 10.10
N LEU A 6 2.44 15.38 11.12
CA LEU A 6 3.70 15.07 11.81
C LEU A 6 3.63 13.72 12.53
N GLU A 7 2.53 13.43 13.22
CA GLU A 7 2.33 12.14 13.89
C GLU A 7 2.27 10.98 12.89
N ALA A 8 1.62 11.15 11.74
CA ALA A 8 1.57 10.15 10.68
C ALA A 8 2.96 9.89 10.07
N THR A 9 3.71 10.95 9.75
CA THR A 9 5.09 10.85 9.23
C THR A 9 6.01 10.20 10.26
N PHE A 10 5.94 10.62 11.52
CA PHE A 10 6.75 10.03 12.59
C PHE A 10 6.42 8.54 12.79
N THR A 11 5.13 8.17 12.77
CA THR A 11 4.69 6.78 12.86
C THR A 11 5.21 5.95 11.69
N HIS A 12 5.10 6.49 10.47
CA HIS A 12 5.61 5.84 9.26
C HIS A 12 7.11 5.58 9.34
N SER A 13 7.90 6.63 9.61
CA SER A 13 9.36 6.55 9.70
C SER A 13 9.81 5.65 10.85
N LYS A 14 9.14 5.71 12.02
CA LYS A 14 9.44 4.85 13.17
C LYS A 14 9.18 3.38 12.86
N ASN A 15 8.06 3.05 12.22
CA ASN A 15 7.74 1.68 11.85
C ASN A 15 8.76 1.14 10.85
N LEU A 16 9.13 1.93 9.83
CA LEU A 16 10.15 1.51 8.87
C LEU A 16 11.52 1.28 9.54
N ALA A 17 11.94 2.19 10.42
CA ALA A 17 13.19 2.05 11.17
C ALA A 17 13.21 0.81 12.07
N MET A 18 12.12 0.56 12.80
CA MET A 18 11.96 -0.62 13.64
C MET A 18 11.98 -1.91 12.81
N PHE A 19 11.33 -1.92 11.64
CA PHE A 19 11.36 -3.07 10.74
C PHE A 19 12.77 -3.37 10.25
N VAL A 20 13.49 -2.37 9.75
CA VAL A 20 14.86 -2.54 9.26
C VAL A 20 15.79 -2.98 10.38
N PHE A 21 15.65 -2.40 11.57
CA PHE A 21 16.42 -2.79 12.75
C PHE A 21 16.16 -4.26 13.11
N LEU A 22 14.90 -4.64 13.32
CA LEU A 22 14.54 -6.02 13.68
C LEU A 22 14.96 -7.03 12.60
N TYR A 23 14.71 -6.71 11.32
CA TYR A 23 15.14 -7.56 10.21
C TYR A 23 16.66 -7.77 10.23
N LYS A 24 17.45 -6.69 10.33
CA LYS A 24 18.91 -6.79 10.37
C LYS A 24 19.39 -7.54 11.61
N SER A 25 18.85 -7.25 12.79
CA SER A 25 19.18 -7.96 14.03
C SER A 25 18.91 -9.46 13.93
N LEU A 26 17.73 -9.85 13.41
CA LEU A 26 17.37 -11.27 13.23
C LEU A 26 18.27 -11.94 12.19
N THR A 27 18.50 -11.33 11.03
CA THR A 27 19.39 -11.89 9.99
C THR A 27 20.84 -12.00 10.45
N SER A 28 21.34 -11.03 11.23
CA SER A 28 22.69 -11.06 11.78
C SER A 28 22.83 -12.17 12.82
N LEU A 29 21.84 -12.33 13.70
CA LEU A 29 21.81 -13.38 14.72
C LEU A 29 21.73 -14.77 14.07
N MET A 30 20.92 -14.93 13.02
CA MET A 30 20.86 -16.17 12.23
C MET A 30 22.18 -16.45 11.49
N SER A 31 22.82 -15.43 10.90
CA SER A 31 24.12 -15.60 10.22
C SER A 31 25.28 -15.91 11.16
N TRP A 32 25.15 -15.52 12.43
CA TRP A 32 26.12 -15.86 13.47
C TRP A 32 25.97 -17.31 13.94
N LEU A 33 24.75 -17.84 13.91
CA LEU A 33 24.46 -19.23 14.25
C LEU A 33 24.69 -20.21 13.08
N GLN A 34 24.66 -19.74 11.83
CA GLN A 34 24.76 -20.59 10.64
C GLN A 34 25.46 -19.85 9.49
N SER A 35 26.57 -20.41 9.00
CA SER A 35 27.45 -19.75 8.00
C SER A 35 26.88 -19.66 6.58
N GLU A 36 25.81 -20.41 6.28
CA GLU A 36 25.15 -20.45 4.97
C GLU A 36 23.90 -19.55 4.97
N LYS A 37 23.82 -18.61 4.01
CA LYS A 37 22.65 -17.76 3.82
C LYS A 37 21.53 -18.53 3.13
N VAL A 38 20.73 -19.28 3.89
CA VAL A 38 19.53 -19.93 3.35
C VAL A 38 18.43 -18.88 3.13
N GLU A 39 17.90 -18.80 1.91
CA GLU A 39 16.84 -17.83 1.52
C GLU A 39 15.63 -17.86 2.47
N PHE A 40 15.33 -19.03 3.03
CA PHE A 40 14.24 -19.23 3.97
C PHE A 40 14.42 -18.48 5.31
N HIS A 41 15.66 -18.30 5.79
CA HIS A 41 15.93 -17.54 7.02
C HIS A 41 15.60 -16.06 6.86
N SER A 42 15.91 -15.47 5.71
CA SER A 42 15.55 -14.08 5.40
C SER A 42 14.04 -13.90 5.31
N PHE A 43 13.32 -14.88 4.74
CA PHE A 43 11.86 -14.86 4.72
C PHE A 43 11.25 -14.93 6.14
N MET A 44 11.71 -15.87 6.98
CA MET A 44 11.21 -15.99 8.36
C MET A 44 11.50 -14.73 9.19
N ALA A 45 12.70 -14.17 9.08
CA ALA A 45 13.06 -12.93 9.76
C ALA A 45 12.19 -11.75 9.32
N ALA A 46 11.94 -11.61 8.01
CA ALA A 46 11.05 -10.58 7.47
C ALA A 46 9.59 -10.81 7.88
N PHE A 47 9.13 -12.05 7.95
CA PHE A 47 7.77 -12.40 8.37
C PHE A 47 7.52 -12.02 9.83
N VAL A 48 8.43 -12.40 10.73
CA VAL A 48 8.34 -12.06 12.16
C VAL A 48 8.45 -10.55 12.37
N GLY A 49 9.43 -9.90 11.72
CA GLY A 49 9.58 -8.44 11.79
C GLY A 49 8.35 -7.70 11.25
N GLY A 50 7.76 -8.19 10.17
CA GLY A 50 6.53 -7.64 9.59
C GLY A 50 5.33 -7.77 10.51
N TYR A 51 5.14 -8.93 11.13
CA TYR A 51 4.07 -9.15 12.10
C TYR A 51 4.19 -8.24 13.32
N LEU A 52 5.40 -8.09 13.88
CA LEU A 52 5.61 -7.28 15.08
C LEU A 52 5.49 -5.77 14.82
N VAL A 53 5.91 -5.30 13.65
CA VAL A 53 5.97 -3.86 13.35
C VAL A 53 4.71 -3.37 12.62
N PHE A 54 4.24 -4.11 11.63
CA PHE A 54 3.12 -3.74 10.76
C PHE A 54 1.81 -4.48 11.09
N GLY A 55 1.80 -5.37 12.10
CA GLY A 55 0.60 -6.11 12.50
C GLY A 55 -0.44 -5.26 13.24
N ARG A 56 -0.06 -4.11 13.81
CA ARG A 56 -1.02 -3.19 14.43
C ARG A 56 -1.82 -2.45 13.37
N TYR A 57 -3.14 -2.57 13.43
CA TYR A 57 -4.05 -1.83 12.56
C TYR A 57 -4.01 -0.34 12.89
N ASN A 58 -3.57 0.47 11.93
CA ASN A 58 -3.72 1.92 11.90
C ASN A 58 -3.72 2.37 10.43
N LYS A 59 -4.26 3.57 10.14
CA LYS A 59 -4.39 4.07 8.76
C LYS A 59 -3.06 4.07 7.98
N VAL A 60 -1.95 4.32 8.66
CA VAL A 60 -0.60 4.36 8.04
C VAL A 60 -0.13 2.95 7.69
N ASN A 61 -0.22 2.00 8.61
CA ASN A 61 0.16 0.60 8.40
C ASN A 61 -0.74 -0.08 7.36
N GLU A 62 -2.03 0.20 7.39
CA GLU A 62 -2.98 -0.28 6.38
C GLU A 62 -2.57 0.19 4.98
N GLN A 63 -2.25 1.48 4.82
CA GLN A 63 -1.77 2.03 3.55
C GLN A 63 -0.46 1.37 3.10
N ILE A 64 0.52 1.20 3.99
CA ILE A 64 1.79 0.54 3.67
C ILE A 64 1.55 -0.91 3.22
N ASN A 65 0.74 -1.67 3.97
CA ASN A 65 0.49 -3.08 3.71
C ASN A 65 -0.27 -3.28 2.38
N LEU A 66 -1.30 -2.48 2.11
CA LEU A 66 -2.04 -2.54 0.85
C LEU A 66 -1.18 -2.13 -0.35
N TYR A 67 -0.35 -1.09 -0.19
CA TYR A 67 0.62 -0.68 -1.20
C TYR A 67 1.61 -1.80 -1.51
N LEU A 68 2.21 -2.39 -0.48
CA LEU A 68 3.19 -3.47 -0.64
C LEU A 68 2.55 -4.71 -1.24
N LEU A 69 1.33 -5.07 -0.83
CA LEU A 69 0.54 -6.17 -1.39
C LEU A 69 0.38 -6.02 -2.91
N SER A 70 -0.05 -4.84 -3.38
CA SER A 70 -0.22 -4.60 -4.83
C SER A 70 1.09 -4.82 -5.62
N ARG A 71 2.23 -4.40 -5.04
CA ARG A 71 3.55 -4.56 -5.66
C ARG A 71 4.05 -5.99 -5.64
N ILE A 72 3.79 -6.72 -4.56
CA ILE A 72 4.10 -8.15 -4.45
C ILE A 72 3.29 -8.92 -5.49
N LEU A 73 1.98 -8.69 -5.58
CA LEU A 73 1.13 -9.34 -6.58
C LEU A 73 1.61 -9.07 -8.01
N TYR A 74 1.95 -7.82 -8.32
CA TYR A 74 2.54 -7.48 -9.63
C TYR A 74 3.88 -8.18 -9.87
N GLY A 75 4.75 -8.22 -8.86
CA GLY A 75 6.04 -8.91 -8.93
C GLY A 75 5.89 -10.43 -9.11
N LEU A 76 4.95 -11.05 -8.40
CA LEU A 76 4.62 -12.47 -8.53
C LEU A 76 4.06 -12.80 -9.91
N ALA A 77 3.18 -11.94 -10.45
CA ALA A 77 2.69 -12.09 -11.81
C ALA A 77 3.85 -12.03 -12.83
N LYS A 78 4.76 -11.06 -12.68
CA LYS A 78 5.96 -10.96 -13.53
C LYS A 78 6.89 -12.17 -13.40
N LEU A 79 7.09 -12.68 -12.18
CA LEU A 79 7.87 -13.89 -11.93
C LEU A 79 7.22 -15.13 -12.56
N GLY A 80 5.89 -15.24 -12.50
CA GLY A 80 5.12 -16.31 -13.16
C GLY A 80 5.30 -16.30 -14.68
N VAL A 81 5.32 -15.11 -15.28
CA VAL A 81 5.64 -14.96 -16.72
C VAL A 81 7.09 -15.34 -17.01
N GLN A 82 8.05 -14.93 -16.17
CA GLN A 82 9.46 -15.26 -16.35
C GLN A 82 9.74 -16.77 -16.23
N LYS A 83 9.09 -17.45 -15.29
CA LYS A 83 9.21 -18.90 -15.10
C LYS A 83 8.39 -19.73 -16.11
N GLY A 84 7.66 -19.07 -17.02
CA GLY A 84 6.89 -19.73 -18.07
C GLY A 84 5.55 -20.33 -17.63
N TYR A 85 5.10 -20.08 -16.40
CA TYR A 85 3.77 -20.50 -15.93
C TYR A 85 2.64 -19.72 -16.62
N ILE A 86 2.90 -18.47 -17.00
CA ILE A 86 1.94 -17.59 -17.65
C ILE A 86 2.51 -17.18 -19.00
N PRO A 87 1.75 -17.30 -20.11
CA PRO A 87 2.22 -16.88 -21.42
C PRO A 87 2.52 -15.37 -21.40
N LYS A 88 3.66 -14.99 -21.99
CA LYS A 88 4.02 -13.58 -22.15
C LYS A 88 2.96 -12.88 -23.01
N PRO A 89 2.35 -11.78 -22.53
CA PRO A 89 1.37 -11.06 -23.33
C PRO A 89 2.02 -10.55 -24.62
N LYS A 90 1.32 -10.73 -25.76
CA LYS A 90 1.79 -10.29 -27.08
C LYS A 90 1.50 -8.80 -27.36
N HIS A 91 0.58 -8.21 -26.60
CA HIS A 91 0.12 -6.83 -26.75
C HIS A 91 0.24 -6.08 -25.42
N ASP A 92 0.17 -4.75 -25.47
CA ASP A 92 0.15 -3.92 -24.29
C ASP A 92 -1.10 -4.22 -23.45
N THR A 93 -0.90 -4.91 -22.33
CA THR A 93 -1.99 -5.27 -21.40
C THR A 93 -2.35 -4.14 -20.44
N PHE A 94 -1.52 -3.10 -20.36
CA PHE A 94 -1.70 -2.01 -19.41
C PHE A 94 -2.99 -1.19 -19.63
N PRO A 95 -3.40 -0.86 -20.88
CA PRO A 95 -4.67 -0.16 -21.11
C PRO A 95 -5.89 -0.96 -20.63
N PHE A 96 -5.90 -2.27 -20.89
CA PHE A 96 -6.98 -3.15 -20.43
C PHE A 96 -7.01 -3.26 -18.90
N PHE A 97 -5.84 -3.41 -18.28
CA PHE A 97 -5.71 -3.38 -16.83
C PHE A 97 -6.24 -2.07 -16.24
N ALA A 98 -5.84 -0.92 -16.81
CA ALA A 98 -6.31 0.38 -16.35
C ALA A 98 -7.83 0.52 -16.49
N ALA A 99 -8.40 0.14 -17.63
CA ALA A 99 -9.84 0.18 -17.87
C ALA A 99 -10.62 -0.66 -16.85
N LEU A 100 -10.14 -1.87 -16.56
CA LEU A 100 -10.76 -2.77 -15.58
C LEU A 100 -10.68 -2.18 -14.17
N VAL A 101 -9.50 -1.72 -13.74
CA VAL A 101 -9.30 -1.14 -12.39
C VAL A 101 -10.22 0.07 -12.20
N TRP A 102 -10.26 0.99 -13.16
CA TRP A 102 -11.10 2.18 -13.09
C TRP A 102 -12.59 1.85 -13.12
N GLY A 103 -13.01 0.93 -13.99
CA GLY A 103 -14.41 0.50 -14.07
C GLY A 103 -14.90 -0.13 -12.76
N VAL A 104 -14.09 -1.00 -12.16
CA VAL A 104 -14.42 -1.64 -10.88
C VAL A 104 -14.44 -0.64 -9.74
N VAL A 105 -13.47 0.27 -9.65
CA VAL A 105 -13.42 1.29 -8.59
C VAL A 105 -14.63 2.22 -8.63
N LEU A 106 -15.01 2.70 -9.82
CA LEU A 106 -16.18 3.57 -9.96
C LEU A 106 -17.49 2.83 -9.65
N TRP A 107 -17.62 1.58 -10.11
CA TRP A 107 -18.77 0.75 -9.77
C TRP A 107 -18.87 0.50 -8.26
N MET A 108 -17.76 0.17 -7.60
CA MET A 108 -17.71 0.03 -6.13
C MET A 108 -18.03 1.35 -5.41
N PHE A 109 -17.58 2.48 -5.94
CA PHE A 109 -17.86 3.79 -5.36
C PHE A 109 -19.35 4.13 -5.41
N GLU A 110 -20.02 3.87 -6.53
CA GLU A 110 -21.43 4.21 -6.72
C GLU A 110 -22.37 3.29 -5.92
N TYR A 111 -22.12 1.97 -5.96
CA TYR A 111 -23.04 0.97 -5.40
C TYR A 111 -22.63 0.42 -4.02
N HIS A 112 -21.35 0.49 -3.66
CA HIS A 112 -20.78 -0.17 -2.46
C HIS A 112 -19.76 0.69 -1.71
N LYS A 113 -19.99 2.01 -1.61
CA LYS A 113 -19.06 3.00 -1.03
C LYS A 113 -18.48 2.67 0.35
N ASP A 114 -19.17 1.86 1.15
CA ASP A 114 -18.74 1.49 2.50
C ASP A 114 -17.67 0.38 2.52
N THR A 115 -17.47 -0.31 1.40
CA THR A 115 -16.42 -1.32 1.23
C THR A 115 -15.09 -0.72 0.77
N LEU A 116 -15.10 0.53 0.30
CA LEU A 116 -13.90 1.21 -0.17
C LEU A 116 -13.04 1.70 1.00
N GLN A 117 -11.73 1.68 0.78
CA GLN A 117 -10.78 2.23 1.75
C GLN A 117 -11.17 3.68 2.09
N PRO A 118 -11.21 4.06 3.39
CA PRO A 118 -11.66 5.38 3.81
C PRO A 118 -10.96 6.54 3.11
N SER A 119 -9.67 6.39 2.79
CA SER A 119 -8.91 7.39 2.04
C SER A 119 -9.43 7.56 0.60
N LEU A 120 -9.68 6.46 -0.11
CA LEU A 120 -10.17 6.51 -1.50
C LEU A 120 -11.61 7.05 -1.55
N LYS A 121 -12.46 6.60 -0.63
CA LYS A 121 -13.84 7.11 -0.47
C LYS A 121 -13.86 8.62 -0.26
N SER A 122 -13.01 9.12 0.65
CA SER A 122 -12.91 10.56 0.93
C SER A 122 -12.46 11.35 -0.30
N SER A 123 -11.46 10.87 -1.03
CA SER A 123 -10.98 11.54 -2.25
C SER A 123 -12.03 11.55 -3.35
N MET A 124 -12.73 10.43 -3.58
CA MET A 124 -13.77 10.36 -4.61
C MET A 124 -15.02 11.18 -4.24
N THR A 125 -15.44 11.17 -2.97
CA THR A 125 -16.57 12.01 -2.52
C THR A 125 -16.28 13.49 -2.72
N TYR A 126 -15.07 13.91 -2.34
CA TYR A 126 -14.61 15.29 -2.56
C TYR A 126 -14.65 15.67 -4.05
N LEU A 127 -14.13 14.79 -4.92
CA LEU A 127 -14.02 15.06 -6.35
C LEU A 127 -15.35 14.99 -7.10
N TYR A 128 -16.25 14.08 -6.75
CA TYR A 128 -17.46 13.79 -7.54
C TYR A 128 -18.75 14.36 -6.94
N HIS A 129 -18.82 14.53 -5.61
CA HIS A 129 -20.03 15.02 -4.93
C HIS A 129 -19.85 16.43 -4.38
N ASP A 130 -18.74 16.71 -3.70
CA ASP A 130 -18.55 17.99 -3.01
C ASP A 130 -18.05 19.11 -3.96
N SER A 131 -17.35 18.75 -5.04
CA SER A 131 -16.85 19.70 -6.04
C SER A 131 -17.95 20.43 -6.83
N ASN A 132 -19.19 19.91 -6.81
CA ASN A 132 -20.34 20.46 -7.54
C ASN A 132 -21.10 21.55 -6.75
N GLN A 133 -20.80 21.78 -5.46
CA GLN A 133 -21.43 22.85 -4.67
C GLN A 133 -20.54 24.11 -4.66
N TRP A 134 -20.56 24.86 -5.76
CA TRP A 134 -19.84 26.14 -5.90
C TRP A 134 -20.59 27.28 -5.21
N ASN A 135 -20.14 27.72 -4.03
CA ASN A 135 -20.76 28.88 -3.34
C ASN A 135 -19.89 30.15 -3.24
N SER A 136 -18.59 30.16 -3.62
CA SER A 136 -17.79 31.37 -3.94
C SER A 136 -16.28 31.10 -4.09
N PHE A 137 -15.58 31.91 -4.90
CA PHE A 137 -14.12 31.92 -5.12
C PHE A 137 -13.25 32.00 -3.84
N LYS A 138 -13.80 32.40 -2.68
CA LYS A 138 -13.09 32.42 -1.39
C LYS A 138 -12.81 31.03 -0.79
N ASN A 139 -13.54 29.99 -1.19
CA ASN A 139 -13.32 28.60 -0.72
C ASN A 139 -12.17 27.87 -1.44
N PHE A 140 -11.68 28.41 -2.56
CA PHE A 140 -10.62 27.77 -3.35
C PHE A 140 -9.23 27.92 -2.72
N LEU A 141 -8.98 29.00 -1.98
CA LEU A 141 -7.62 29.38 -1.56
C LEU A 141 -7.34 29.26 -0.05
N ILE A 142 -8.36 29.27 0.82
CA ILE A 142 -8.12 29.48 2.27
C ILE A 142 -8.77 28.44 3.18
N TYR A 143 -9.94 27.88 2.85
CA TYR A 143 -10.58 26.90 3.74
C TYR A 143 -11.67 26.12 2.99
N ASN A 144 -11.62 24.80 3.09
CA ASN A 144 -12.77 23.95 2.77
C ASN A 144 -13.10 23.15 4.03
N LYS A 145 -14.38 23.15 4.39
CA LYS A 145 -14.88 22.63 5.68
C LYS A 145 -14.93 21.10 5.66
#